data_AF-A0A3S4VGW6-F1
#
_entry.id   AF-A0A3S4VGW6-F1
#
_cell.length_a   1.000
_cell.length_b   1.000
_cell.length_c   1.000
_cell.angle_alpha   90.00
_cell.angle_beta   90.00
_cell.angle_gamma   90.00
#
_symmetry.space_group_name_H-M   'P 1'
#
loop_
_entity.id
_entity.type
_entity.pdbx_description
1 polymer ?
#
loop_
_entity_poly.entity_id
_entity_poly.type
_entity_poly.pdbx_seq_one_letter_code
_entity_poly.pdbx_strand_id
1 'polypeptide(L)'
;MLRNNPFVTISLLFVVEYLILEFITYMNYKVNLPGQTLFIYSVFAIPVIAVLLSIFVVEGSYKKKFKRFSIFLIILAITVFFVMNYLAGLANAYRH
;
A
#
# COMPACT_ATOMS: atom_id res chain seq x y z
N MET A 1 -10.19 12.34 -22.58
CA MET A 1 -10.13 10.86 -22.54
C MET A 1 -9.65 10.27 -21.20
N LEU A 2 -9.43 11.07 -20.14
CA LEU A 2 -9.00 10.62 -18.79
C LEU A 2 -10.14 10.15 -17.86
N ARG A 3 -11.40 10.30 -18.27
CA ARG A 3 -12.57 9.98 -17.46
C ARG A 3 -12.64 8.46 -17.26
N ASN A 4 -12.52 8.01 -16.00
CA ASN A 4 -12.57 6.60 -15.56
C ASN A 4 -11.30 5.78 -15.85
N ASN A 5 -10.13 6.28 -15.47
CA ASN A 5 -8.90 5.50 -15.51
C ASN A 5 -8.52 4.97 -14.11
N PRO A 6 -8.42 3.64 -13.89
CA PRO A 6 -8.07 3.06 -12.60
C PRO A 6 -6.70 3.50 -12.07
N PHE A 7 -5.77 3.87 -12.95
CA PHE A 7 -4.46 4.40 -12.57
C PHE A 7 -4.58 5.72 -11.77
N VAL A 8 -5.56 6.57 -12.09
CA VAL A 8 -5.77 7.86 -11.41
C VAL A 8 -6.29 7.63 -9.99
N THR A 9 -7.25 6.73 -9.82
CA THR A 9 -7.78 6.35 -8.50
C THR A 9 -6.69 5.84 -7.58
N ILE A 10 -5.75 5.06 -8.13
CA ILE A 10 -4.69 4.45 -7.33
C ILE A 10 -3.58 5.45 -7.04
N SER A 11 -3.24 6.31 -8.00
CA SER A 11 -2.34 7.43 -7.75
C SER A 11 -2.87 8.31 -6.62
N LEU A 12 -4.18 8.56 -6.60
CA LEU A 12 -4.82 9.29 -5.50
C LEU A 12 -4.73 8.53 -4.17
N LEU A 13 -4.94 7.21 -4.16
CA LEU A 13 -4.76 6.37 -2.97
C LEU A 13 -3.32 6.41 -2.45
N PHE A 14 -2.32 6.41 -3.33
CA PHE A 14 -0.91 6.61 -2.97
C PHE A 14 -0.64 7.95 -2.31
N VAL A 15 -1.19 9.04 -2.86
CA VAL A 15 -1.05 10.37 -2.25
C VAL A 15 -1.71 10.41 -0.87
N VAL A 16 -2.90 9.84 -0.72
CA VAL A 16 -3.61 9.79 0.58
C VAL A 16 -2.85 8.95 1.59
N GLU A 17 -2.37 7.76 1.21
CA GLU A 17 -1.56 6.91 2.11
C GLU A 17 -0.27 7.62 2.54
N TYR A 18 0.42 8.27 1.62
CA TYR A 18 1.63 9.04 1.94
C TYR A 18 1.36 10.14 2.97
N LEU A 19 0.27 10.91 2.80
CA LEU A 19 -0.14 11.94 3.77
C LEU A 19 -0.50 11.34 5.13
N ILE A 20 -1.17 10.18 5.15
CA ILE A 20 -1.49 9.46 6.38
C ILE A 20 -0.21 8.96 7.07
N LEU A 21 0.76 8.44 6.32
CA LEU A 21 2.04 7.98 6.87
C LEU A 21 2.87 9.13 7.45
N GLU A 22 2.92 10.29 6.78
CA GLU A 22 3.52 11.51 7.32
C GLU A 22 2.83 11.91 8.63
N PHE A 23 1.50 11.95 8.64
CA PHE A 23 0.74 12.27 9.83
C PHE A 23 0.99 11.28 10.99
N ILE A 24 0.98 9.98 10.69
CA ILE A 24 1.24 8.95 11.70
C ILE A 24 2.70 9.00 12.15
N THR A 25 3.66 9.27 11.27
CA THR A 25 5.09 9.42 11.65
C THR A 25 5.27 10.60 12.59
N TYR A 26 4.62 11.72 12.29
CA TYR A 26 4.56 12.90 13.17
C TYR A 26 3.92 12.58 14.53
N MET A 27 2.84 11.80 14.54
CA MET A 27 2.21 11.33 15.78
C MET A 27 3.04 10.27 16.51
N ASN A 28 3.76 9.40 15.78
CA ASN A 28 4.59 8.35 16.34
C ASN A 28 5.78 8.94 17.11
N TYR A 29 6.35 10.03 16.59
CA TYR A 29 7.32 10.83 17.34
C TYR A 29 6.80 11.24 18.74
N LYS A 30 5.48 11.32 18.93
CA LYS A 30 4.85 11.62 20.21
C LYS A 30 4.35 10.40 21.01
N VAL A 31 4.07 9.27 20.35
CA VAL A 31 3.33 8.14 20.94
C VAL A 31 4.12 6.82 20.99
N ASN A 32 5.30 6.73 20.35
CA ASN A 32 6.19 5.55 20.38
C ASN A 32 5.52 4.22 19.96
N LEU A 33 4.78 4.26 18.86
CA LEU A 33 4.33 3.07 18.12
C LEU A 33 5.53 2.25 17.60
N PRO A 34 5.43 0.91 17.64
CA PRO A 34 6.46 0.03 17.11
C PRO A 34 6.62 0.19 15.59
N GLY A 35 7.85 0.35 15.11
CA GLY A 35 8.17 0.61 13.70
C GLY A 35 7.71 -0.49 12.73
N GLN A 36 7.59 -1.74 13.20
CA GLN A 36 7.07 -2.84 12.37
C GLN A 36 5.59 -2.66 12.02
N THR A 37 4.80 -2.09 12.94
CA THR A 37 3.37 -1.84 12.71
C THR A 37 3.18 -0.80 11.61
N LEU A 38 3.96 0.29 11.63
CA LEU A 38 3.93 1.31 10.58
C LEU A 38 4.34 0.75 9.22
N PHE A 39 5.36 -0.10 9.20
CA PHE A 39 5.81 -0.75 7.97
C PHE A 39 4.70 -1.61 7.35
N ILE A 40 4.03 -2.45 8.15
CA ILE A 40 2.91 -3.29 7.66
C ILE A 40 1.78 -2.42 7.09
N TYR A 41 1.40 -1.36 7.79
CA TYR A 41 0.37 -0.43 7.30
C TYR A 41 0.77 0.24 5.99
N SER A 42 2.03 0.69 5.87
CA SER A 42 2.54 1.35 4.66
C SER A 42 2.59 0.45 3.43
N VAL A 43 2.72 -0.87 3.62
CA VAL A 43 2.86 -1.82 2.51
C VAL A 43 1.50 -2.38 2.07
N PHE A 44 0.57 -2.56 3.01
CA PHE A 44 -0.69 -3.27 2.74
C PHE A 44 -1.96 -2.40 2.74
N ALA A 45 -1.94 -1.17 3.23
CA ALA A 45 -3.17 -0.37 3.30
C ALA A 45 -3.74 -0.05 1.90
N ILE A 46 -2.93 0.43 0.95
CA ILE A 46 -3.41 0.63 -0.44
C ILE A 46 -3.92 -0.65 -1.11
N PRO A 47 -3.17 -1.77 -1.13
CA PRO A 47 -3.66 -3.01 -1.73
C PRO A 47 -5.00 -3.45 -1.16
N VAL A 48 -5.17 -3.39 0.17
CA VAL A 48 -6.41 -3.78 0.84
C VAL A 48 -7.57 -2.85 0.48
N ILE A 49 -7.35 -1.52 0.54
CA ILE A 49 -8.38 -0.54 0.18
C ILE A 49 -8.76 -0.68 -1.31
N ALA A 50 -7.80 -0.89 -2.19
CA ALA A 50 -8.04 -1.08 -3.62
C ALA A 50 -8.87 -2.36 -3.91
N VAL A 51 -8.69 -3.42 -3.13
CA VAL A 51 -9.52 -4.63 -3.22
C VAL A 51 -10.92 -4.37 -2.70
N LEU A 52 -11.06 -3.73 -1.53
CA LEU A 52 -12.36 -3.38 -0.96
C LEU A 52 -13.18 -2.52 -1.92
N LEU A 53 -12.57 -1.47 -2.48
CA LEU A 53 -13.21 -0.62 -3.47
C LEU A 53 -13.63 -1.39 -4.73
N SER A 54 -12.87 -2.42 -5.13
CA SER A 54 -13.21 -3.21 -6.33
C SER A 54 -14.51 -4.00 -6.19
N ILE A 55 -14.94 -4.28 -4.95
CA ILE A 55 -16.21 -4.96 -4.63
C ILE A 55 -17.39 -4.01 -4.88
N PHE A 56 -17.26 -2.74 -4.46
CA PHE A 56 -18.33 -1.73 -4.54
C PHE A 56 -18.49 -1.08 -5.92
N VAL A 57 -17.51 -1.22 -6.82
CA VAL A 57 -17.60 -0.69 -8.18
C VAL A 57 -18.65 -1.47 -8.99
N VAL A 58 -19.72 -0.77 -9.40
CA VAL A 58 -20.79 -1.30 -10.27
C VAL A 58 -20.33 -1.32 -11.73
N GLU A 59 -20.86 -2.28 -12.50
CA GLU A 59 -20.30 -2.89 -13.70
C GLU A 59 -19.81 -1.96 -14.84
N GLY A 60 -18.84 -2.48 -15.60
CA GLY A 60 -18.31 -1.86 -16.81
C GLY A 60 -16.86 -2.28 -17.13
N SER A 61 -16.29 -1.72 -18.20
CA SER A 61 -14.87 -1.90 -18.57
C SER A 61 -13.90 -1.47 -17.46
N TYR A 62 -14.32 -0.48 -16.66
CA TYR A 62 -13.56 0.03 -15.52
C TYR A 62 -13.37 -1.02 -14.42
N LYS A 63 -14.43 -1.75 -14.02
CA LYS A 63 -14.39 -2.77 -12.96
C LYS A 63 -13.36 -3.86 -13.25
N LYS A 64 -13.33 -4.36 -14.49
CA LYS A 64 -12.39 -5.43 -14.90
C LYS A 64 -10.94 -4.95 -14.84
N LYS A 65 -10.67 -3.73 -15.31
CA LYS A 65 -9.32 -3.14 -15.28
C LYS A 65 -8.87 -2.85 -13.86
N PHE A 66 -9.74 -2.26 -13.03
CA PHE A 66 -9.46 -1.97 -11.63
C PHE A 66 -9.20 -3.26 -10.84
N LYS A 67 -10.03 -4.29 -10.97
CA LYS A 67 -9.83 -5.58 -10.28
C LYS A 67 -8.48 -6.22 -10.61
N ARG A 68 -8.10 -6.27 -11.91
CA ARG A 68 -6.79 -6.81 -12.33
C ARG A 68 -5.64 -6.03 -11.72
N PHE A 69 -5.77 -4.70 -11.69
CA PHE A 69 -4.76 -3.84 -11.10
C PHE A 69 -4.68 -4.00 -9.57
N SER A 70 -5.81 -4.11 -8.87
CA SER A 70 -5.83 -4.37 -7.42
C SER A 70 -5.15 -5.69 -7.07
N ILE A 71 -5.34 -6.75 -7.89
CA ILE A 71 -4.63 -8.03 -7.72
C ILE A 71 -3.13 -7.85 -7.92
N PHE A 72 -2.72 -7.10 -8.94
CA PHE A 72 -1.31 -6.78 -9.17
C PHE A 72 -0.68 -6.06 -7.97
N LEU A 73 -1.39 -5.09 -7.37
CA LEU A 73 -0.93 -4.39 -6.17
C LEU A 73 -0.71 -5.32 -4.97
N ILE A 74 -1.60 -6.30 -4.76
CA ILE A 74 -1.41 -7.29 -3.68
C ILE A 74 -0.13 -8.09 -3.90
N ILE A 75 0.09 -8.58 -5.12
CA ILE A 75 1.28 -9.37 -5.45
C ILE A 75 2.53 -8.53 -5.20
N LEU A 76 2.54 -7.28 -5.69
CA LEU A 76 3.65 -6.36 -5.50
C LEU A 76 3.92 -6.08 -4.01
N ALA A 77 2.88 -5.84 -3.22
CA ALA A 77 3.00 -5.59 -1.79
C ALA A 77 3.58 -6.80 -1.04
N ILE A 78 3.13 -8.01 -1.37
CA ILE A 78 3.69 -9.25 -0.82
C ILE A 78 5.18 -9.36 -1.17
N THR A 79 5.54 -9.13 -2.43
CA THR A 79 6.94 -9.17 -2.88
C THR A 79 7.80 -8.16 -2.11
N VAL A 80 7.37 -6.91 -2.02
CA VAL A 80 8.08 -5.85 -1.29
C VAL A 80 8.23 -6.21 0.19
N PHE A 81 7.18 -6.74 0.81
CA PHE A 81 7.22 -7.16 2.21
C PHE A 81 8.30 -8.23 2.45
N PHE A 82 8.37 -9.27 1.62
CA PHE A 82 9.38 -10.31 1.75
C PHE A 82 10.80 -9.80 1.49
N VAL A 83 10.99 -9.00 0.43
CA VAL A 83 12.30 -8.42 0.10
C VAL A 83 12.80 -7.54 1.24
N MET A 84 11.96 -6.66 1.78
CA MET A 84 12.35 -5.77 2.88
C MET A 84 12.63 -6.53 4.17
N ASN A 85 11.86 -7.57 4.50
CA ASN A 85 12.15 -8.42 5.67
C ASN A 85 13.48 -9.16 5.51
N TYR A 86 13.74 -9.70 4.32
CA TYR A 86 15.02 -10.36 4.01
C TYR A 86 16.20 -9.39 4.17
N LEU A 87 16.09 -8.18 3.59
CA LEU A 87 17.11 -7.14 3.71
C LEU A 87 17.31 -6.68 5.15
N ALA A 88 16.24 -6.53 5.93
CA ALA A 88 16.32 -6.17 7.35
C ALA A 88 17.04 -7.26 8.16
N GLY A 89 16.74 -8.54 7.90
CA GLY A 89 17.45 -9.68 8.50
C GLY A 89 18.93 -9.69 8.15
N LEU A 90 19.26 -9.43 6.87
CA LEU A 90 20.63 -9.32 6.40
C LEU A 90 21.38 -8.17 7.08
N ALA A 91 20.77 -6.99 7.16
CA ALA A 91 21.36 -5.82 7.80
C ALA A 91 21.65 -6.04 9.29
N ASN A 92 20.80 -6.81 9.99
CA ASN A 92 21.04 -7.18 11.37
C ASN A 92 22.19 -8.19 11.51
N ALA A 93 22.34 -9.12 10.56
CA ALA A 93 23.43 -10.10 10.58
C ALA A 93 24.81 -9.46 10.33
N TYR A 94 24.89 -8.42 9.50
CA TYR A 94 26.13 -7.67 9.22
C TYR A 94 26.42 -6.53 10.21
N ARG A 95 25.57 -6.35 11.22
CA ARG A 95 25.80 -5.36 12.31
C ARG A 95 26.68 -5.90 13.45
N HIS A 96 27.24 -7.10 13.30
CA HIS A 96 28.24 -7.69 14.19
C HIS A 96 29.65 -7.29 13.82
#